data_AF-A0A1Y3BUI3-F1
#
_entry.id   AF-A0A1Y3BUI3-F1
#
_cell.length_a   1.000
_cell.length_b   1.000
_cell.length_c   1.000
_cell.angle_alpha   90.00
_cell.angle_beta   90.00
_cell.angle_gamma   90.00
#
_symmetry.space_group_name_H-M   'P 1'
#
loop_
_entity.id
_entity.type
_entity.pdbx_description
1 polymer ?
#
loop_
_entity_poly.entity_id
_entity_poly.type
_entity_poly.pdbx_seq_one_letter_code
_entity_poly.pdbx_strand_id
1 'polypeptide(L)'
;MYALFRGYAVQDHQVEQGKETLKTLDGVMAGFSGKFLTGSDQLTLADVALYFSCNSLEAFPKYFKFDDYPHLKSWYQRVAETLKQYYTEGKIPAAIQMMKEFIENRMAEAGKQ
;
A
#
# COMPACT_ATOMS: atom_id res chain seq x y z
N MET A 1 3.10 0.15 -11.34
CA MET A 1 3.84 0.71 -10.19
C MET A 1 4.57 1.95 -10.70
N TYR A 2 4.04 3.14 -10.39
CA TYR A 2 4.69 4.39 -10.79
C TYR A 2 6.00 4.53 -10.03
N ALA A 3 7.10 4.79 -10.74
CA ALA A 3 8.39 4.96 -10.11
C ALA A 3 8.39 6.26 -9.30
N LEU A 4 8.20 6.16 -7.99
CA LEU A 4 8.29 7.30 -7.05
C LEU A 4 9.64 7.99 -7.10
N PHE A 5 10.66 7.27 -7.55
CA PHE A 5 12.04 7.75 -7.67
C PHE A 5 12.41 8.03 -9.12
N ARG A 6 13.16 9.12 -9.33
CA ARG A 6 14.01 9.33 -10.50
C ARG A 6 15.45 9.44 -10.01
N GLY A 7 16.24 8.40 -10.24
CA GLY A 7 17.52 8.25 -9.56
C GLY A 7 17.31 8.04 -8.05
N TYR A 8 17.83 8.94 -7.23
CA TYR A 8 17.68 8.95 -5.77
C TYR A 8 16.57 9.88 -5.27
N ALA A 9 16.08 10.80 -6.12
CA ALA A 9 15.12 11.81 -5.72
C ALA A 9 13.68 11.31 -5.83
N VAL A 10 12.90 11.48 -4.76
CA VAL A 10 11.43 11.34 -4.80
C VAL A 10 10.85 12.45 -5.67
N GLN A 11 9.90 12.08 -6.51
CA GLN A 11 9.25 13.01 -7.43
C GLN A 11 7.91 13.47 -6.85
N ASP A 12 7.81 14.74 -6.46
CA ASP A 12 6.60 15.29 -5.82
C ASP A 12 5.34 15.08 -6.67
N HIS A 13 5.42 15.29 -7.98
CA HIS A 13 4.27 15.08 -8.87
C HIS A 13 3.80 13.61 -8.89
N GLN A 14 4.70 12.63 -8.74
CA GLN A 14 4.34 11.22 -8.64
C GLN A 14 3.70 10.91 -7.30
N VAL A 15 4.15 11.56 -6.22
CA VAL A 15 3.53 11.46 -4.89
C VAL A 15 2.10 11.97 -4.93
N GLU A 16 1.87 13.15 -5.51
CA GLU A 16 0.53 13.73 -5.61
C GLU A 16 -0.40 12.89 -6.50
N GLN A 17 0.09 12.38 -7.64
CA GLN A 17 -0.67 11.41 -8.46
C GLN A 17 -1.01 10.14 -7.68
N GLY A 18 -0.09 9.65 -6.85
CA GLY A 18 -0.33 8.53 -5.95
C GLY A 18 -1.44 8.81 -4.96
N LYS A 19 -1.43 9.99 -4.31
CA LYS A 19 -2.48 10.39 -3.36
C LYS A 19 -3.86 10.48 -4.01
N GLU A 20 -3.96 11.09 -5.19
CA GLU A 20 -5.23 11.18 -5.92
C GLU A 20 -5.73 9.80 -6.38
N THR A 21 -4.82 8.90 -6.76
CA THR A 21 -5.16 7.51 -7.08
C THR A 21 -5.72 6.78 -5.85
N LEU A 22 -5.09 6.92 -4.68
CA LEU A 22 -5.56 6.31 -3.44
C LEU A 22 -6.88 6.90 -2.97
N LYS A 23 -7.09 8.20 -3.15
CA LYS A 23 -8.36 8.86 -2.85
C LYS A 23 -9.48 8.34 -3.75
N THR A 24 -9.21 8.18 -5.05
CA THR A 24 -10.15 7.56 -5.99
C THR A 24 -10.48 6.13 -5.57
N LEU A 25 -9.45 5.35 -5.23
CA LEU A 25 -9.60 3.98 -4.75
C LEU A 25 -10.43 3.91 -3.46
N ASP A 26 -10.19 4.79 -2.49
CA ASP A 26 -10.98 4.88 -1.25
C ASP A 26 -12.47 5.15 -1.54
N GLY A 27 -12.75 6.06 -2.47
CA GLY A 27 -14.12 6.34 -2.93
C GLY A 27 -14.78 5.13 -3.59
N VAL A 28 -14.03 4.36 -4.39
CA VAL A 28 -14.51 3.09 -4.95
C VAL A 28 -14.80 2.07 -3.85
N MET A 29 -13.92 1.96 -2.85
CA MET A 29 -14.07 1.05 -1.71
C MET A 29 -15.32 1.37 -0.87
N ALA A 30 -15.68 2.64 -0.75
CA ALA A 30 -16.90 3.05 -0.05
C ALA A 30 -18.17 2.42 -0.67
N GLY A 31 -18.19 2.27 -2.00
CA GLY A 31 -19.30 1.66 -2.74
C GLY A 31 -19.51 0.16 -2.45
N PHE A 32 -18.50 -0.53 -1.94
CA PHE A 32 -18.57 -1.97 -1.67
C PHE A 32 -19.09 -2.31 -0.26
N SER A 33 -19.42 -1.33 0.59
CA SER A 33 -20.14 -1.55 1.87
C SER A 33 -19.55 -2.67 2.75
N GLY A 34 -18.22 -2.75 2.86
CA GLY A 34 -17.54 -3.78 3.67
C GLY A 34 -17.38 -5.15 2.99
N LYS A 35 -17.68 -5.24 1.70
CA LYS A 35 -17.34 -6.38 0.85
C LYS A 35 -15.91 -6.27 0.30
N PHE A 36 -15.46 -7.33 -0.37
CA PHE A 36 -14.19 -7.36 -1.10
C PHE A 36 -14.28 -6.61 -2.45
N LEU A 37 -13.15 -6.41 -3.13
CA LEU A 37 -12.96 -5.50 -4.27
C LEU A 37 -13.92 -5.73 -5.45
N THR A 38 -14.49 -6.93 -5.56
CA THR A 38 -15.43 -7.31 -6.62
C THR A 38 -16.90 -7.16 -6.21
N GLY A 39 -17.18 -6.60 -5.02
CA GLY A 39 -18.49 -6.63 -4.39
C GLY A 39 -18.87 -8.01 -3.85
N SER A 40 -17.90 -8.93 -3.76
CA SER A 40 -18.06 -10.29 -3.24
C SER A 40 -17.93 -10.32 -1.71
N ASP A 41 -18.69 -11.20 -1.07
CA ASP A 41 -18.52 -11.48 0.37
C ASP A 41 -17.31 -12.40 0.64
N GLN A 42 -16.72 -12.98 -0.42
CA GLN A 42 -15.52 -13.81 -0.38
C GLN A 42 -14.33 -13.10 -1.02
N LEU A 43 -13.14 -13.33 -0.45
CA LEU A 43 -11.86 -12.87 -0.98
C LEU A 43 -11.67 -13.37 -2.42
N THR A 44 -11.21 -12.48 -3.30
CA THR A 44 -10.86 -12.83 -4.68
C THR A 44 -9.39 -12.57 -4.97
N LEU A 45 -8.91 -13.07 -6.12
CA LEU A 45 -7.53 -12.79 -6.56
C LEU A 45 -7.27 -11.28 -6.74
N ALA A 46 -8.31 -10.50 -7.06
CA ALA A 46 -8.20 -9.06 -7.18
C ALA A 46 -7.85 -8.40 -5.84
N ASP A 47 -8.42 -8.91 -4.74
CA ASP A 47 -8.10 -8.43 -3.40
C ASP A 47 -6.64 -8.71 -3.03
N VAL A 48 -6.18 -9.93 -3.33
CA VAL A 48 -4.79 -10.34 -3.05
C VAL A 48 -3.79 -9.49 -3.83
N ALA A 49 -4.04 -9.28 -5.13
CA ALA A 49 -3.16 -8.48 -5.99
C ALA A 49 -3.07 -7.02 -5.52
N LEU A 50 -4.21 -6.43 -5.16
CA LEU A 50 -4.23 -5.06 -4.65
C LEU A 50 -3.64 -4.96 -3.25
N TYR A 51 -3.87 -5.95 -2.37
CA TYR A 51 -3.36 -5.97 -1.00
C TYR A 51 -1.83 -5.87 -1.01
N PHE A 52 -1.16 -6.72 -1.81
CA PHE A 52 0.29 -6.66 -1.94
C PHE A 52 0.78 -5.36 -2.60
N SER A 53 -0.01 -4.76 -3.49
CA SER A 53 0.31 -3.44 -4.06
C SER A 53 0.24 -2.34 -3.00
N CYS A 54 -0.70 -2.44 -2.06
CA CYS A 54 -0.88 -1.50 -0.95
C CYS A 54 0.17 -1.66 0.17
N ASN A 55 0.87 -2.80 0.28
CA ASN A 55 1.97 -2.95 1.25
C ASN A 55 3.06 -1.88 1.06
N SER A 56 3.25 -1.38 -0.17
CA SER A 56 4.18 -0.29 -0.43
C SER A 56 3.79 1.01 0.30
N LEU A 57 2.52 1.23 0.63
CA LEU A 57 2.09 2.41 1.40
C LEU A 57 2.73 2.42 2.79
N GLU A 58 2.81 1.26 3.44
CA GLU A 58 3.49 1.13 4.73
C GLU A 58 4.99 1.41 4.63
N ALA A 59 5.58 1.20 3.46
CA ALA A 59 7.00 1.42 3.21
C ALA A 59 7.35 2.90 2.96
N PHE A 60 6.37 3.75 2.65
CA PHE A 60 6.53 5.20 2.44
C PHE A 60 5.70 6.04 3.42
N PRO A 61 5.87 5.87 4.76
CA PRO A 61 4.99 6.49 5.76
C PRO A 61 5.07 8.02 5.81
N LYS A 62 6.13 8.61 5.25
CA LYS A 62 6.29 10.06 5.09
C LYS A 62 5.26 10.66 4.11
N TYR A 63 4.91 9.90 3.05
CA TYR A 63 4.11 10.40 1.94
C TYR A 63 2.70 9.84 1.90
N PHE A 64 2.51 8.61 2.39
CA PHE A 64 1.23 7.91 2.36
C PHE A 64 0.90 7.37 3.75
N LYS A 65 -0.31 7.66 4.21
CA LYS A 65 -0.84 7.14 5.49
C LYS A 65 -2.20 6.52 5.23
N PHE A 66 -2.41 5.30 5.72
CA PHE A 66 -3.72 4.64 5.62
C PHE A 66 -4.84 5.41 6.32
N ASP A 67 -4.51 6.23 7.33
CA ASP A 67 -5.49 7.04 8.06
C ASP A 67 -6.17 8.09 7.18
N ASP A 68 -5.56 8.48 6.05
CA ASP A 68 -6.14 9.41 5.09
C ASP A 68 -7.20 8.72 4.18
N TYR A 69 -7.30 7.38 4.22
CA TYR A 69 -8.13 6.56 3.34
C TYR A 69 -8.90 5.50 4.17
N PRO A 70 -9.96 5.88 4.89
CA PRO A 70 -10.60 5.02 5.88
C PRO A 70 -11.25 3.75 5.29
N HIS A 71 -11.84 3.82 4.10
CA HIS A 71 -12.47 2.66 3.45
C HIS A 71 -11.40 1.71 2.93
N LEU A 72 -10.34 2.25 2.32
CA LEU A 72 -9.17 1.48 1.89
C LEU A 72 -8.49 0.81 3.09
N LYS A 73 -8.32 1.51 4.22
CA LYS A 73 -7.77 0.96 5.46
C LYS A 73 -8.63 -0.20 5.99
N SER A 74 -9.95 -0.03 6.03
CA SER A 74 -10.88 -1.07 6.47
C SER A 74 -10.81 -2.31 5.57
N TRP A 75 -10.78 -2.12 4.24
CA TRP A 75 -10.61 -3.21 3.29
C TRP A 75 -9.25 -3.91 3.46
N TYR A 76 -8.16 -3.15 3.59
CA TYR A 76 -6.81 -3.67 3.76
C TYR A 76 -6.69 -4.58 5.00
N GLN A 77 -7.26 -4.14 6.13
CA GLN A 77 -7.30 -4.92 7.37
C GLN A 77 -8.10 -6.22 7.21
N ARG A 78 -9.23 -6.18 6.50
CA ARG A 78 -10.06 -7.35 6.22
C ARG A 78 -9.31 -8.39 5.38
N VAL A 79 -8.60 -7.95 4.35
CA VAL A 79 -7.77 -8.84 3.52
C VAL A 79 -6.62 -9.42 4.34
N ALA A 80 -5.92 -8.61 5.12
CA ALA A 80 -4.83 -9.05 5.99
C ALA A 80 -5.27 -10.14 6.98
N GLU A 81 -6.40 -9.94 7.66
CA GLU A 81 -6.95 -10.94 8.59
C GLU A 81 -7.33 -12.24 7.86
N THR A 82 -7.96 -12.12 6.68
CA THR A 82 -8.33 -13.30 5.87
C THR A 82 -7.11 -14.10 5.43
N LEU A 83 -6.02 -13.41 5.07
CA LEU A 83 -4.79 -14.03 4.58
C LEU A 83 -3.90 -14.57 5.70
N LYS A 84 -4.15 -14.20 6.97
CA LYS A 84 -3.36 -14.59 8.14
C LYS A 84 -3.14 -16.10 8.24
N GLN A 85 -4.14 -16.89 7.88
CA GLN A 85 -4.08 -18.37 7.87
C GLN A 85 -3.09 -18.95 6.86
N TYR A 86 -2.73 -18.20 5.81
CA TYR A 86 -1.81 -18.64 4.75
C TYR A 86 -0.39 -18.14 4.96
N TYR A 87 -0.16 -17.25 5.92
CA TYR A 87 1.16 -16.70 6.18
C TYR A 87 2.03 -17.72 6.91
N THR A 88 3.24 -17.94 6.38
CA THR A 88 4.32 -18.44 7.23
C THR A 88 4.69 -17.33 8.21
N GLU A 89 4.74 -17.64 9.51
CA GLU A 89 5.02 -16.66 10.56
C GLU A 89 6.19 -15.73 10.19
N GLY A 90 5.96 -14.42 10.30
CA GLY A 90 6.98 -13.38 10.16
C GLY A 90 7.39 -12.98 8.73
N LYS A 91 7.04 -13.72 7.67
CA LYS A 91 7.56 -13.42 6.31
C LYS A 91 7.08 -12.11 5.70
N ILE A 92 5.79 -11.78 5.80
CA ILE A 92 5.27 -10.51 5.27
C ILE A 92 5.78 -9.31 6.06
N PRO A 93 5.73 -9.30 7.41
CA PRO A 93 6.35 -8.24 8.18
C PRO A 93 7.84 -8.05 7.84
N ALA A 94 8.59 -9.14 7.68
CA ALA A 94 10.00 -9.07 7.27
C ALA A 94 10.18 -8.48 5.86
N ALA A 95 9.32 -8.83 4.90
CA ALA A 95 9.37 -8.26 3.56
C ALA A 95 9.04 -6.76 3.54
N ILE A 96 8.04 -6.33 4.33
CA ILE A 96 7.70 -4.90 4.49
C ILE A 96 8.87 -4.15 5.15
N GLN A 97 9.48 -4.74 6.17
CA GLN A 97 10.63 -4.16 6.86
C GLN A 97 11.84 -4.01 5.92
N MET A 98 12.15 -5.04 5.13
CA MET A 98 13.19 -4.97 4.10
C MET A 98 12.93 -3.85 3.08
N MET A 99 11.66 -3.65 2.68
CA MET A 99 11.28 -2.58 1.76
C MET A 99 11.47 -1.19 2.40
N LYS A 100 11.13 -1.02 3.69
CA LYS A 100 11.37 0.23 4.44
C LYS A 100 12.85 0.57 4.48
N GLU A 101 13.70 -0.38 4.86
CA GLU A 101 15.15 -0.19 4.92
C GLU A 101 15.74 0.18 3.55
N PHE A 102 15.29 -0.47 2.48
CA PHE A 102 15.70 -0.12 1.13
C PHE A 102 15.35 1.33 0.77
N ILE A 103 14.13 1.78 1.08
CA ILE A 103 13.68 3.15 0.80
C ILE A 103 14.46 4.17 1.64
N GLU A 104 14.66 3.91 2.92
CA GLU A 104 15.44 4.77 3.82
C GLU A 104 16.87 4.94 3.31
N ASN A 105 17.52 3.85 2.92
CA ASN A 105 18.87 3.88 2.34
C ASN A 105 18.90 4.69 1.05
N ARG A 106 17.93 4.49 0.14
CA ARG A 106 17.84 5.26 -1.11
C ARG A 106 17.64 6.76 -0.86
N MET A 107 16.83 7.12 0.12
CA MET A 107 16.60 8.52 0.50
C MET A 107 17.84 9.15 1.15
N ALA A 108 18.57 8.40 1.98
CA ALA A 108 19.80 8.85 2.61
C ALA A 108 20.94 9.08 1.59
N GLU A 109 21.01 8.27 0.53
CA GLU A 109 21.95 8.48 -0.58
C GLU A 109 21.62 9.74 -1.40
N ALA A 110 20.33 10.07 -1.56
CA ALA A 110 19.89 11.30 -2.23
C ALA A 110 20.38 12.56 -1.51
N GLY A 111 20.39 12.57 -0.18
CA GLY A 111 20.79 13.72 0.63
C GLY A 111 22.30 13.96 0.71
N LYS A 112 23.13 13.08 0.12
CA LYS A 112 24.59 13.21 0.07
C LYS A 112 25.11 13.82 -1.25
N GLN A 113 24.23 14.01 -2.24
CA GLN A 113 24.52 14.66 -3.52
C GLN A 113 24.14 16.13 -3.46
#